data_AF-A0A9E4WSV3-F1
#
_entry.id   AF-A0A9E4WSV3-F1
#
_cell.length_a   1.000
_cell.length_b   1.000
_cell.length_c   1.000
_cell.angle_alpha   90.00
_cell.angle_beta   90.00
_cell.angle_gamma   90.00
#
_symmetry.space_group_name_H-M   'P 1'
#
loop_
_entity.id
_entity.type
_entity.pdbx_description
1 polymer ?
#
loop_
_entity_poly.entity_id
_entity_poly.type
_entity_poly.pdbx_seq_one_letter_code
_entity_poly.pdbx_strand_id
1 'polypeptide(L)'
;MGINVAGLLVLGVLIVVLSLMSWASIVSSTAVGLTSAEAVNRDGERARTGLTLVSAEGGGTTLTLQLKNTGLTSVYDYAAMDFIVDYTDAAVNTVATYLAYTTGTLGANQWKMTSISPDSFQPNAWNPGETITLDALLSPAQSDDTIGNVIVATPNGVLDTSPFSARGFFWFTNAQDISLTTTGSWQDIDLSSYVPVGTTTGAIVELVNTGTTGNLSGVVRGKKDTRDYMSDTLFQAMAGETHRWQIVEVDGNRLIQGYIEDTAIDFKLRGYTLGADPSYFNTPFDITPPVSQEGLWATVDVSAYVGGAADGVILFIDSTKNGDVKYGIRETGSSFPEPQSGLRKYSNTMYLVGINAADQFQAWIGDVATVKVYLVGQTKDSVVYYIEDVAVADPALDSWQELDADTYSVPTEANGLIFRAETTGGKARKAGFRHGDSTDDWNGDIERRSHLQGGTGIRADNVWDEYLEHAQVDVFIAAYTKALTN
;
A
#
# COMPACT_ATOMS: atom_id res chain seq x y z
N MET A 1 -47.79 86.49 28.55
CA MET A 1 -48.16 85.07 28.49
C MET A 1 -47.57 84.32 27.28
N GLY A 2 -47.48 84.90 26.07
CA GLY A 2 -46.97 84.20 24.88
C GLY A 2 -45.50 83.72 24.93
N ILE A 3 -44.59 84.48 25.55
CA ILE A 3 -43.16 84.12 25.69
C ILE A 3 -42.97 82.87 26.57
N ASN A 4 -43.79 82.70 27.62
CA ASN A 4 -43.71 81.54 28.52
C ASN A 4 -44.21 80.25 27.85
N VAL A 5 -45.20 80.32 26.96
CA VAL A 5 -45.73 79.16 26.22
C VAL A 5 -44.75 78.73 25.12
N ALA A 6 -44.14 79.68 24.42
CA ALA A 6 -43.11 79.39 23.41
C ALA A 6 -41.87 78.72 24.04
N GLY A 7 -41.43 79.18 25.22
CA GLY A 7 -40.33 78.55 25.96
C GLY A 7 -40.64 77.10 26.38
N LEU A 8 -41.87 76.82 26.83
CA LEU A 8 -42.32 75.47 27.19
C LEU A 8 -42.40 74.53 25.98
N LEU A 9 -42.84 75.03 24.81
CA LEU A 9 -42.89 74.24 23.58
C LEU A 9 -41.49 73.88 23.07
N VAL A 10 -40.56 74.84 23.06
CA VAL A 10 -39.16 74.58 22.68
C VAL A 10 -38.51 73.58 23.63
N LEU A 11 -38.75 73.71 24.94
CA LEU A 11 -38.24 72.76 25.93
C LEU A 11 -38.84 71.36 25.76
N GLY A 12 -40.14 71.25 25.48
CA GLY A 12 -40.81 69.97 25.23
C GLY A 12 -40.28 69.26 23.98
N VAL A 13 -40.12 70.00 22.87
CA VAL A 13 -39.52 69.46 21.64
C VAL A 13 -38.06 69.07 21.88
N LEU A 14 -37.28 69.88 22.61
CA LEU A 14 -35.90 69.57 22.96
C LEU A 14 -35.80 68.26 23.77
N ILE A 15 -36.67 68.06 24.77
CA ILE A 15 -36.70 66.83 25.56
C ILE A 15 -37.02 65.61 24.68
N VAL A 16 -37.99 65.72 23.78
CA VAL A 16 -38.34 64.62 22.86
C VAL A 16 -37.18 64.31 21.91
N VAL A 17 -36.54 65.32 21.32
CA VAL A 17 -35.37 65.13 20.45
C VAL A 17 -34.20 64.49 21.21
N LEU A 18 -33.88 64.98 22.41
CA LEU A 18 -32.83 64.41 23.25
C LEU A 18 -33.14 62.97 23.68
N SER A 19 -34.41 62.65 23.92
CA SER A 19 -34.86 61.30 24.28
C SER A 19 -34.78 60.33 23.11
N LEU A 20 -35.08 60.79 21.89
CA LEU A 20 -34.93 60.01 20.66
C LEU A 20 -33.45 59.79 20.32
N MET A 21 -32.61 60.82 20.47
CA MET A 21 -31.17 60.72 20.25
C MET A 21 -30.51 59.79 21.26
N SER A 22 -30.89 59.89 22.55
CA SER A 22 -30.36 59.00 23.58
C SER A 22 -30.80 57.56 23.36
N TRP A 23 -32.07 57.32 22.99
CA TRP A 23 -32.56 55.99 22.65
C TRP A 23 -31.81 55.40 21.45
N ALA A 24 -31.66 56.15 20.36
CA ALA A 24 -30.91 55.71 19.19
C ALA A 24 -29.44 55.40 19.51
N SER A 25 -28.79 56.23 20.33
CA SER A 25 -27.42 56.01 20.78
C SER A 25 -27.29 54.76 21.65
N ILE A 26 -28.24 54.53 22.57
CA ILE A 26 -28.24 53.35 23.44
C ILE A 26 -28.41 52.10 22.60
N VAL A 27 -29.43 52.04 21.74
CA VAL A 27 -29.70 50.89 20.87
C VAL A 27 -28.50 50.60 19.96
N SER A 28 -27.91 51.62 19.35
CA SER A 28 -26.71 51.46 18.52
C SER A 28 -25.53 50.93 19.31
N SER A 29 -25.27 51.46 20.51
CA SER A 29 -24.15 51.03 21.36
C SER A 29 -24.32 49.61 21.86
N THR A 30 -25.55 49.21 22.23
CA THR A 30 -25.87 47.83 22.64
C THR A 30 -25.71 46.85 21.47
N ALA A 31 -26.19 47.21 20.27
CA ALA A 31 -26.04 46.36 19.08
C ALA A 31 -24.56 46.15 18.71
N VAL A 32 -23.75 47.23 18.72
CA VAL A 32 -22.30 47.14 18.46
C VAL A 32 -21.59 46.35 19.57
N GLY A 33 -21.99 46.55 20.83
CA GLY A 33 -21.42 45.81 21.96
C GLY A 33 -21.67 44.31 21.89
N LEU A 34 -22.89 43.89 21.54
CA LEU A 34 -23.25 42.48 21.40
C LEU A 34 -22.53 41.83 20.21
N THR A 35 -22.55 42.46 19.04
CA THR A 35 -21.84 41.95 17.85
C THR A 35 -20.33 41.86 18.06
N SER A 36 -19.73 42.83 18.78
CA SER A 36 -18.31 42.78 19.15
C SER A 36 -18.01 41.63 20.12
N ALA A 37 -18.89 41.39 21.10
CA ALA A 37 -18.73 40.28 22.04
C ALA A 37 -18.88 38.92 21.34
N GLU A 38 -19.86 38.78 20.43
CA GLU A 38 -20.04 37.58 19.61
C GLU A 38 -18.85 37.33 18.68
N ALA A 39 -18.32 38.36 18.04
CA ALA A 39 -17.12 38.25 17.20
C ALA A 39 -15.90 37.77 18.00
N VAL A 40 -15.64 38.37 19.17
CA VAL A 40 -14.54 37.96 20.06
C VAL A 40 -14.74 36.53 20.57
N ASN A 41 -15.97 36.14 20.91
CA ASN A 41 -16.28 34.77 21.32
C ASN A 41 -16.00 33.78 20.19
N ARG A 42 -16.46 34.05 18.97
CA ARG A 42 -16.22 33.19 17.80
C ARG A 42 -14.73 33.09 17.48
N ASP A 43 -14.00 34.19 17.49
CA ASP A 43 -12.56 34.18 17.24
C ASP A 43 -11.81 33.41 18.34
N GLY A 44 -12.24 33.56 19.60
CA GLY A 44 -11.73 32.79 20.73
C GLY A 44 -12.04 31.30 20.64
N GLU A 45 -13.21 30.92 20.13
CA GLU A 45 -13.55 29.52 19.86
C GLU A 45 -12.67 28.93 18.76
N ARG A 46 -12.51 29.64 17.63
CA ARG A 46 -11.61 29.20 16.54
C ARG A 46 -10.18 29.03 17.01
N ALA A 47 -9.68 29.93 17.86
CA ALA A 47 -8.33 29.85 18.42
C ALA A 47 -8.14 28.68 19.41
N ARG A 48 -9.24 28.21 20.03
CA ARG A 48 -9.22 27.07 20.96
C ARG A 48 -9.52 25.75 20.26
N THR A 49 -10.11 25.75 19.08
CA THR A 49 -10.34 24.53 18.29
C THR A 49 -9.05 24.12 17.58
N GLY A 50 -8.74 22.83 17.65
CA GLY A 50 -7.57 22.23 17.04
C GLY A 50 -7.96 20.88 16.48
N LEU A 51 -7.58 20.63 15.24
CA LEU A 51 -7.88 19.43 14.50
C LEU A 51 -6.58 18.88 13.94
N THR A 52 -6.41 17.56 13.99
CA THR A 52 -5.33 16.88 13.27
C THR A 52 -5.86 15.60 12.67
N LEU A 53 -5.75 15.46 11.36
CA LEU A 53 -6.08 14.26 10.63
C LEU A 53 -4.95 13.23 10.87
N VAL A 54 -5.33 12.09 11.43
CA VAL A 54 -4.40 11.02 11.85
C VAL A 54 -4.15 10.04 10.71
N SER A 55 -5.21 9.65 10.01
CA SER A 55 -5.14 8.82 8.81
C SER A 55 -6.31 9.10 7.88
N ALA A 56 -6.05 8.99 6.57
CA ALA A 56 -7.05 8.95 5.53
C ALA A 56 -6.81 7.70 4.68
N GLU A 57 -7.70 6.74 4.77
CA GLU A 57 -7.60 5.45 4.10
C GLU A 57 -8.80 5.28 3.19
N GLY A 58 -8.59 5.10 1.90
CA GLY A 58 -9.67 4.99 0.94
C GLY A 58 -9.17 4.71 -0.45
N GLY A 59 -10.07 4.32 -1.34
CA GLY A 59 -9.78 3.91 -2.71
C GLY A 59 -11.05 3.35 -3.32
N GLY A 60 -11.26 3.54 -4.62
CA GLY A 60 -12.54 3.22 -5.23
C GLY A 60 -13.69 4.03 -4.61
N THR A 61 -14.65 3.34 -3.98
CA THR A 61 -15.87 3.98 -3.47
C THR A 61 -15.84 4.31 -1.98
N THR A 62 -14.96 3.74 -1.18
CA THR A 62 -14.97 3.91 0.28
C THR A 62 -13.80 4.77 0.76
N LEU A 63 -14.07 5.60 1.77
CA LEU A 63 -13.08 6.46 2.42
C LEU A 63 -13.34 6.48 3.92
N THR A 64 -12.37 6.06 4.71
CA THR A 64 -12.38 6.12 6.17
C THR A 64 -11.31 7.10 6.66
N LEU A 65 -11.69 8.00 7.55
CA LEU A 65 -10.79 8.96 8.17
C LEU A 65 -10.75 8.79 9.68
N GLN A 66 -9.58 9.01 10.26
CA GLN A 66 -9.44 9.23 11.69
C GLN A 66 -8.94 10.64 11.95
N LEU A 67 -9.67 11.40 12.77
CA LEU A 67 -9.30 12.76 13.16
C LEU A 67 -9.18 12.86 14.67
N LYS A 68 -8.16 13.56 15.16
CA LYS A 68 -7.95 13.83 16.57
C LYS A 68 -8.28 15.29 16.90
N ASN A 69 -9.06 15.51 17.95
CA ASN A 69 -9.28 16.84 18.49
C ASN A 69 -8.06 17.23 19.33
N THR A 70 -7.22 18.10 18.80
CA THR A 70 -6.02 18.62 19.48
C THR A 70 -6.28 19.94 20.18
N GLY A 71 -7.50 20.49 20.05
CA GLY A 71 -7.93 21.73 20.67
C GLY A 71 -8.44 21.55 22.10
N LEU A 72 -9.19 22.56 22.54
CA LEU A 72 -9.82 22.69 23.86
C LEU A 72 -11.35 22.80 23.78
N THR A 73 -11.93 22.74 22.57
CA THR A 73 -13.36 22.85 22.32
C THR A 73 -13.93 21.52 21.88
N SER A 74 -15.02 21.07 22.48
CA SER A 74 -15.76 19.89 22.01
C SER A 74 -16.59 20.21 20.76
N VAL A 75 -16.67 19.27 19.83
CA VAL A 75 -17.51 19.37 18.62
C VAL A 75 -18.61 18.32 18.71
N TYR A 76 -19.87 18.72 18.53
CA TYR A 76 -21.02 17.81 18.63
C TYR A 76 -22.04 18.01 17.50
N ASP A 77 -21.92 19.09 16.72
CA ASP A 77 -22.77 19.34 15.55
C ASP A 77 -22.07 18.87 14.28
N TYR A 78 -22.15 17.56 14.02
CA TYR A 78 -21.54 16.93 12.84
C TYR A 78 -22.23 17.33 11.53
N ALA A 79 -23.52 17.69 11.58
CA ALA A 79 -24.26 18.10 10.40
C ALA A 79 -23.81 19.46 9.84
N ALA A 80 -23.20 20.28 10.69
CA ALA A 80 -22.60 21.57 10.32
C ALA A 80 -21.11 21.48 9.98
N MET A 81 -20.52 20.28 9.94
CA MET A 81 -19.15 20.07 9.47
C MET A 81 -19.12 19.98 7.95
N ASP A 82 -18.04 20.49 7.36
CA ASP A 82 -17.80 20.33 5.93
C ASP A 82 -16.85 19.15 5.70
N PHE A 83 -17.22 18.29 4.75
CA PHE A 83 -16.40 17.19 4.27
C PHE A 83 -16.32 17.32 2.76
N ILE A 84 -15.13 17.63 2.25
CA ILE A 84 -14.89 17.89 0.83
C ILE A 84 -13.80 16.94 0.36
N VAL A 85 -13.99 16.35 -0.81
CA VAL A 85 -13.00 15.49 -1.45
C VAL A 85 -12.69 16.00 -2.84
N ASP A 86 -11.44 15.85 -3.25
CA ASP A 86 -10.92 16.15 -4.58
C ASP A 86 -10.09 14.96 -5.06
N TYR A 87 -10.54 14.25 -6.09
CA TYR A 87 -9.88 13.04 -6.58
C TYR A 87 -10.09 12.85 -8.08
N THR A 88 -9.40 11.86 -8.67
CA THR A 88 -9.58 11.49 -10.08
C THR A 88 -10.41 10.21 -10.17
N ASP A 89 -11.46 10.22 -10.99
CA ASP A 89 -12.30 9.03 -11.22
C ASP A 89 -11.65 8.04 -12.21
N ALA A 90 -12.22 6.85 -12.34
CA ALA A 90 -11.73 5.82 -13.27
C ALA A 90 -11.76 6.24 -14.76
N ALA A 91 -12.52 7.29 -15.11
CA ALA A 91 -12.55 7.87 -16.45
C ALA A 91 -11.58 9.06 -16.59
N VAL A 92 -10.67 9.24 -15.63
CA VAL A 92 -9.63 10.28 -15.59
C VAL A 92 -10.19 11.71 -15.50
N ASN A 93 -11.40 11.86 -14.95
CA ASN A 93 -11.98 13.17 -14.64
C ASN A 93 -11.64 13.60 -13.22
N THR A 94 -11.33 14.88 -13.04
CA THR A 94 -11.20 15.48 -11.71
C THR A 94 -12.59 15.69 -11.09
N VAL A 95 -12.80 15.14 -9.90
CA VAL A 95 -14.03 15.22 -9.12
C VAL A 95 -13.75 15.95 -7.81
N ALA A 96 -14.29 17.16 -7.68
CA ALA A 96 -14.32 17.90 -6.43
C ALA A 96 -15.76 17.98 -5.92
N THR A 97 -16.08 17.32 -4.81
CA THR A 97 -17.44 17.27 -4.27
C THR A 97 -17.50 17.41 -2.76
N TYR A 98 -18.59 18.01 -2.30
CA TYR A 98 -19.01 17.99 -0.90
C TYR A 98 -19.72 16.66 -0.60
N LEU A 99 -19.44 16.09 0.57
CA LEU A 99 -20.13 14.91 1.08
C LEU A 99 -21.14 15.32 2.16
N ALA A 100 -22.38 14.86 2.04
CA ALA A 100 -23.43 15.19 2.99
C ALA A 100 -23.40 14.28 4.23
N TYR A 101 -23.55 14.86 5.42
CA TYR A 101 -23.65 14.08 6.66
C TYR A 101 -24.95 13.27 6.69
N THR A 102 -24.86 11.99 7.08
CA THR A 102 -26.00 11.12 7.32
C THR A 102 -25.83 10.33 8.62
N THR A 103 -26.94 10.06 9.30
CA THR A 103 -26.99 9.14 10.45
C THR A 103 -27.51 7.76 10.07
N GLY A 104 -27.98 7.58 8.83
CA GLY A 104 -28.51 6.33 8.30
C GLY A 104 -27.48 5.52 7.53
N THR A 105 -27.96 4.65 6.63
CA THR A 105 -27.10 3.92 5.70
C THR A 105 -26.37 4.91 4.77
N LEU A 106 -25.08 4.66 4.55
CA LEU A 106 -24.23 5.50 3.71
C LEU A 106 -24.67 5.39 2.25
N GLY A 107 -25.09 6.50 1.66
CA GLY A 107 -25.43 6.62 0.24
C GLY A 107 -24.34 7.35 -0.56
N ALA A 108 -24.55 7.49 -1.87
CA ALA A 108 -23.61 8.16 -2.77
C ALA A 108 -23.31 9.60 -2.34
N ASN A 109 -22.02 9.94 -2.24
CA ASN A 109 -21.51 11.22 -1.79
C ASN A 109 -21.99 11.63 -0.40
N GLN A 110 -22.05 10.67 0.52
CA GLN A 110 -22.39 10.90 1.92
C GLN A 110 -21.29 10.42 2.85
N TRP A 111 -21.19 11.03 4.02
CA TRP A 111 -20.33 10.59 5.12
C TRP A 111 -21.13 10.44 6.41
N LYS A 112 -20.60 9.62 7.33
CA LYS A 112 -21.17 9.43 8.66
C LYS A 112 -20.05 9.34 9.69
N MET A 113 -20.39 9.68 10.93
CA MET A 113 -19.56 9.37 12.09
C MET A 113 -19.83 7.91 12.51
N THR A 114 -18.77 7.13 12.66
CA THR A 114 -18.85 5.70 12.99
C THR A 114 -18.51 5.44 14.45
N SER A 115 -17.49 6.10 14.99
CA SER A 115 -17.09 5.94 16.40
C SER A 115 -16.27 7.12 16.91
N ILE A 116 -16.20 7.25 18.24
CA ILE A 116 -15.26 8.14 18.95
C ILE A 116 -14.51 7.30 19.99
N SER A 117 -13.20 7.50 20.10
CA SER A 117 -12.34 6.77 21.03
C SER A 117 -11.22 7.64 21.61
N PRO A 118 -11.05 7.67 22.96
CA PRO A 118 -12.03 7.24 23.95
C PRO A 118 -13.29 8.13 23.91
N ASP A 119 -14.46 7.62 24.29
CA ASP A 119 -15.70 8.41 24.43
C ASP A 119 -16.27 8.21 25.86
N SER A 120 -15.57 8.77 26.85
CA SER A 120 -15.90 8.54 28.27
C SER A 120 -16.36 9.77 29.03
N PHE A 121 -16.07 10.98 28.52
CA PHE A 121 -16.40 12.22 29.20
C PHE A 121 -17.80 12.73 28.85
N GLN A 122 -18.07 12.95 27.56
CA GLN A 122 -19.38 13.36 27.05
C GLN A 122 -19.77 12.47 25.87
N PRO A 123 -20.66 11.47 26.07
CA PRO A 123 -21.03 10.51 25.04
C PRO A 123 -21.48 11.17 23.73
N ASN A 124 -20.92 10.73 22.61
CA ASN A 124 -21.15 11.23 21.25
C ASN A 124 -20.76 12.70 21.02
N ALA A 125 -20.07 13.36 21.96
CA ALA A 125 -19.45 14.66 21.72
C ALA A 125 -17.95 14.46 21.56
N TRP A 126 -17.38 14.96 20.46
CA TRP A 126 -15.97 14.81 20.18
C TRP A 126 -15.14 15.81 21.01
N ASN A 127 -14.62 15.33 22.14
CA ASN A 127 -13.90 16.13 23.13
C ASN A 127 -12.40 16.24 22.83
N PRO A 128 -11.72 17.25 23.43
CA PRO A 128 -10.27 17.35 23.41
C PRO A 128 -9.56 16.04 23.78
N GLY A 129 -8.63 15.60 22.92
CA GLY A 129 -7.83 14.40 23.09
C GLY A 129 -8.45 13.12 22.53
N GLU A 130 -9.71 13.14 22.11
CA GLU A 130 -10.42 12.00 21.51
C GLU A 130 -10.20 11.94 19.99
N THR A 131 -10.28 10.73 19.44
CA THR A 131 -10.21 10.45 18.00
C THR A 131 -11.58 10.04 17.48
N ILE A 132 -12.05 10.70 16.43
CA ILE A 132 -13.29 10.37 15.72
C ILE A 132 -12.97 9.56 14.45
N THR A 133 -13.77 8.54 14.16
CA THR A 133 -13.72 7.75 12.92
C THR A 133 -14.89 8.15 12.03
N LEU A 134 -14.60 8.55 10.80
CA LEU A 134 -15.59 8.97 9.80
C LEU A 134 -15.52 8.03 8.59
N ASP A 135 -16.67 7.57 8.09
CA ASP A 135 -16.76 6.78 6.86
C ASP A 135 -17.52 7.56 5.79
N ALA A 136 -17.06 7.47 4.54
CA ALA A 136 -17.60 8.18 3.38
C ALA A 136 -17.73 7.25 2.17
N LEU A 137 -18.75 7.50 1.33
CA LEU A 137 -18.97 6.78 0.08
C LEU A 137 -18.85 7.76 -1.11
N LEU A 138 -17.83 7.55 -1.93
CA LEU A 138 -17.51 8.33 -3.12
C LEU A 138 -18.32 7.84 -4.32
N SER A 139 -18.90 8.79 -5.06
CA SER A 139 -19.56 8.52 -6.34
C SER A 139 -19.32 9.68 -7.31
N PRO A 140 -18.60 9.47 -8.42
CA PRO A 140 -18.02 8.21 -8.92
C PRO A 140 -16.91 7.63 -8.03
N ALA A 141 -16.48 6.40 -8.30
CA ALA A 141 -15.34 5.80 -7.60
C ALA A 141 -14.03 6.52 -7.97
N GLN A 142 -13.16 6.74 -7.00
CA GLN A 142 -11.77 7.13 -7.23
C GLN A 142 -11.05 6.04 -8.03
N SER A 143 -10.15 6.43 -8.92
CA SER A 143 -9.25 5.50 -9.60
C SER A 143 -8.14 5.02 -8.66
N ASP A 144 -7.94 3.71 -8.57
CA ASP A 144 -7.10 3.09 -7.53
C ASP A 144 -5.60 3.42 -7.65
N ASP A 145 -5.13 3.92 -8.81
CA ASP A 145 -3.75 4.36 -9.03
C ASP A 145 -3.53 5.87 -8.80
N THR A 146 -4.55 6.59 -8.31
CA THR A 146 -4.50 8.04 -8.11
C THR A 146 -4.54 8.43 -6.64
N ILE A 147 -4.09 9.65 -6.36
CA ILE A 147 -4.17 10.26 -5.03
C ILE A 147 -5.31 11.27 -5.03
N GLY A 148 -6.23 11.09 -4.09
CA GLY A 148 -7.24 12.07 -3.74
C GLY A 148 -6.80 12.91 -2.54
N ASN A 149 -7.45 14.04 -2.32
CA ASN A 149 -7.32 14.87 -1.14
C ASN A 149 -8.65 14.99 -0.44
N VAL A 150 -8.64 14.89 0.87
CA VAL A 150 -9.80 15.13 1.71
C VAL A 150 -9.56 16.33 2.60
N ILE A 151 -10.60 17.15 2.75
CA ILE A 151 -10.64 18.32 3.60
C ILE A 151 -11.81 18.14 4.55
N VAL A 152 -11.54 18.23 5.86
CA VAL A 152 -12.57 18.21 6.89
C VAL A 152 -12.50 19.52 7.66
N ALA A 153 -13.64 20.21 7.78
CA ALA A 153 -13.75 21.45 8.54
C ALA A 153 -14.80 21.34 9.64
N THR A 154 -14.45 21.85 10.82
CA THR A 154 -15.38 21.99 11.95
C THR A 154 -16.38 23.13 11.68
N PRO A 155 -17.53 23.19 12.40
CA PRO A 155 -18.55 24.22 12.16
C PRO A 155 -18.06 25.66 12.38
N ASN A 156 -16.99 25.84 13.15
CA ASN A 156 -16.34 27.14 13.35
C ASN A 156 -15.22 27.44 12.33
N GLY A 157 -15.04 26.60 11.31
CA GLY A 157 -14.13 26.83 10.20
C GLY A 157 -12.65 26.63 10.52
N VAL A 158 -12.33 25.69 11.43
CA VAL A 158 -10.99 25.12 11.55
C VAL A 158 -10.95 23.85 10.71
N LEU A 159 -9.96 23.72 9.84
CA LEU A 159 -9.87 22.63 8.88
C LEU A 159 -8.52 21.94 8.95
N ASP A 160 -8.49 20.71 8.46
CA ASP A 160 -7.28 19.98 8.17
C ASP A 160 -7.48 19.18 6.87
N THR A 161 -6.37 18.83 6.21
CA THR A 161 -6.37 18.18 4.92
C THR A 161 -5.41 16.99 4.92
N SER A 162 -5.76 15.93 4.21
CA SER A 162 -4.87 14.78 4.01
C SER A 162 -5.06 14.17 2.63
N PRO A 163 -3.98 13.68 2.00
CA PRO A 163 -4.12 12.81 0.85
C PRO A 163 -4.71 11.45 1.26
N PHE A 164 -5.40 10.79 0.34
CA PHE A 164 -5.83 9.39 0.43
C PHE A 164 -5.63 8.68 -0.92
N SER A 165 -5.30 7.40 -0.88
CA SER A 165 -5.18 6.55 -2.07
C SER A 165 -5.40 5.11 -1.68
N ALA A 166 -5.77 4.29 -2.66
CA ALA A 166 -5.80 2.85 -2.46
C ALA A 166 -4.41 2.35 -2.02
N ARG A 167 -4.39 1.21 -1.32
CA ARG A 167 -3.17 0.63 -0.74
C ARG A 167 -3.04 -0.82 -1.15
N GLY A 168 -1.86 -1.42 -0.95
CA GLY A 168 -1.60 -2.80 -1.35
C GLY A 168 -0.90 -2.88 -2.70
N PHE A 169 -1.13 -3.99 -3.42
CA PHE A 169 -0.45 -4.32 -4.67
C PHE A 169 -1.20 -3.78 -5.89
N PHE A 170 -0.44 -3.25 -6.83
CA PHE A 170 -0.92 -2.75 -8.11
C PHE A 170 -0.11 -3.38 -9.22
N TRP A 171 -0.78 -3.93 -10.22
CA TRP A 171 -0.17 -4.70 -11.29
C TRP A 171 -0.40 -4.00 -12.62
N PHE A 172 0.64 -3.93 -13.44
CA PHE A 172 0.49 -3.48 -14.81
C PHE A 172 -0.07 -4.61 -15.68
N THR A 173 -0.90 -4.27 -16.66
CA THR A 173 -1.30 -5.22 -17.71
C THR A 173 -0.09 -5.66 -18.53
N ASN A 174 0.77 -4.72 -18.92
CA ASN A 174 2.06 -5.00 -19.57
C ASN A 174 3.19 -4.39 -18.74
N ALA A 175 4.27 -5.12 -18.55
CA ALA A 175 5.38 -4.63 -17.73
C ALA A 175 6.10 -3.45 -18.39
N GLN A 176 6.64 -2.57 -17.56
CA GLN A 176 7.42 -1.42 -18.03
C GLN A 176 8.91 -1.77 -18.04
N ASP A 177 9.60 -1.43 -19.11
CA ASP A 177 11.04 -1.65 -19.20
C ASP A 177 11.80 -0.59 -18.38
N ILE A 178 12.55 -1.07 -17.39
CA ILE A 178 13.38 -0.24 -16.48
C ILE A 178 14.84 -0.72 -16.49
N SER A 179 15.25 -1.40 -17.57
CA SER A 179 16.58 -1.99 -17.72
C SER A 179 17.69 -0.94 -17.71
N LEU A 180 18.83 -1.33 -17.12
CA LEU A 180 20.02 -0.48 -17.05
C LEU A 180 20.86 -0.59 -18.32
N THR A 181 21.61 0.47 -18.62
CA THR A 181 22.59 0.48 -19.73
C THR A 181 24.03 0.52 -19.25
N THR A 182 24.25 0.85 -17.97
CA THR A 182 25.58 0.91 -17.34
C THR A 182 25.80 -0.36 -16.52
N THR A 183 26.93 -1.02 -16.75
CA THR A 183 27.31 -2.25 -16.05
C THR A 183 28.35 -2.01 -14.95
N GLY A 184 28.52 -2.98 -14.06
CA GLY A 184 29.63 -3.01 -13.11
C GLY A 184 29.52 -2.03 -11.94
N SER A 185 28.36 -1.39 -11.74
CA SER A 185 28.14 -0.43 -10.66
C SER A 185 26.65 -0.29 -10.33
N TRP A 186 26.35 0.10 -9.08
CA TRP A 186 25.00 0.42 -8.64
C TRP A 186 24.51 1.70 -9.33
N GLN A 187 23.34 1.60 -9.98
CA GLN A 187 22.68 2.72 -10.66
C GLN A 187 21.33 2.99 -9.99
N ASP A 188 20.95 4.26 -9.90
CA ASP A 188 19.60 4.63 -9.54
C ASP A 188 18.68 4.40 -10.74
N ILE A 189 17.52 3.79 -10.50
CA ILE A 189 16.45 3.60 -11.48
C ILE A 189 15.30 4.50 -11.08
N ASP A 190 14.92 5.42 -11.97
CA ASP A 190 13.84 6.37 -11.76
C ASP A 190 12.50 5.80 -12.25
N LEU A 191 11.56 5.60 -11.32
CA LEU A 191 10.23 5.07 -11.60
C LEU A 191 9.18 6.16 -11.77
N SER A 192 9.56 7.45 -11.76
CA SER A 192 8.65 8.59 -11.77
C SER A 192 7.66 8.64 -12.94
N SER A 193 8.00 7.99 -14.05
CA SER A 193 7.13 7.89 -15.23
C SER A 193 6.06 6.80 -15.12
N TYR A 194 6.20 5.90 -14.15
CA TYR A 194 5.40 4.68 -14.03
C TYR A 194 4.60 4.58 -12.73
N VAL A 195 5.04 5.25 -11.66
CA VAL A 195 4.41 5.13 -10.33
C VAL A 195 3.98 6.48 -9.72
N PRO A 196 2.89 6.52 -8.92
CA PRO A 196 2.35 7.75 -8.33
C PRO A 196 3.32 8.48 -7.39
N VAL A 197 3.20 9.82 -7.28
CA VAL A 197 4.05 10.64 -6.39
C VAL A 197 3.65 10.43 -4.93
N GLY A 198 4.58 10.06 -4.06
CA GLY A 198 4.43 10.22 -2.61
C GLY A 198 3.63 9.14 -1.87
N THR A 199 3.00 8.20 -2.57
CA THR A 199 2.31 7.04 -1.97
C THR A 199 2.94 5.69 -2.31
N THR A 200 3.80 5.63 -3.34
CA THR A 200 4.50 4.39 -3.70
C THR A 200 5.50 3.99 -2.62
N THR A 201 5.38 2.75 -2.16
CA THR A 201 6.22 2.19 -1.11
C THR A 201 7.12 1.06 -1.60
N GLY A 202 6.75 0.38 -2.70
CA GLY A 202 7.56 -0.69 -3.26
C GLY A 202 7.39 -0.87 -4.77
N ALA A 203 8.35 -1.57 -5.37
CA ALA A 203 8.40 -1.92 -6.78
C ALA A 203 8.53 -3.44 -6.94
N ILE A 204 7.75 -4.01 -7.85
CA ILE A 204 7.76 -5.44 -8.18
C ILE A 204 8.46 -5.59 -9.52
N VAL A 205 9.66 -6.15 -9.49
CA VAL A 205 10.56 -6.23 -10.64
C VAL A 205 10.80 -7.69 -11.00
N GLU A 206 10.56 -8.02 -12.26
CA GLU A 206 11.03 -9.25 -12.87
C GLU A 206 12.39 -8.98 -13.53
N LEU A 207 13.40 -9.72 -13.13
CA LEU A 207 14.72 -9.71 -13.73
C LEU A 207 14.75 -10.84 -14.76
N VAL A 208 15.27 -10.58 -15.95
CA VAL A 208 15.35 -11.55 -17.03
C VAL A 208 16.76 -11.55 -17.60
N ASN A 209 17.40 -12.71 -17.67
CA ASN A 209 18.61 -12.89 -18.44
C ASN A 209 18.23 -13.24 -19.89
N THR A 210 18.27 -12.27 -20.79
CA THR A 210 17.95 -12.46 -22.21
C THR A 210 19.10 -13.09 -23.00
N GLY A 211 20.24 -13.33 -22.36
CA GLY A 211 21.38 -13.99 -22.97
C GLY A 211 21.12 -15.49 -23.16
N THR A 212 21.47 -16.03 -24.34
CA THR A 212 21.24 -17.45 -24.67
C THR A 212 22.26 -18.41 -24.04
N THR A 213 23.36 -17.89 -23.49
CA THR A 213 24.39 -18.68 -22.80
C THR A 213 25.05 -17.85 -21.69
N GLY A 214 25.56 -18.53 -20.67
CA GLY A 214 26.28 -17.90 -19.55
C GLY A 214 25.45 -17.84 -18.28
N ASN A 215 26.09 -17.54 -17.14
CA ASN A 215 25.35 -17.05 -15.98
C ASN A 215 25.75 -15.59 -15.85
N LEU A 216 24.76 -14.71 -15.87
CA LEU A 216 24.96 -13.28 -15.74
C LEU A 216 24.39 -12.83 -14.40
N SER A 217 25.09 -11.93 -13.72
CA SER A 217 24.68 -11.38 -12.43
C SER A 217 23.93 -10.06 -12.59
N GLY A 218 22.83 -9.93 -11.86
CA GLY A 218 22.16 -8.64 -11.72
C GLY A 218 21.09 -8.67 -10.64
N VAL A 219 20.88 -7.57 -9.94
CA VAL A 219 20.03 -7.53 -8.74
C VAL A 219 19.45 -6.13 -8.58
N VAL A 220 18.26 -6.05 -7.98
CA VAL A 220 17.68 -4.79 -7.52
C VAL A 220 17.60 -4.73 -6.00
N ARG A 221 17.68 -3.52 -5.44
CA ARG A 221 17.48 -3.23 -4.02
C ARG A 221 16.80 -1.88 -3.81
N GLY A 222 16.24 -1.67 -2.62
CA GLY A 222 15.77 -0.35 -2.22
C GLY A 222 16.95 0.61 -2.03
N LYS A 223 16.78 1.90 -2.35
CA LYS A 223 17.89 2.87 -2.31
C LYS A 223 18.50 3.08 -0.92
N LYS A 224 17.72 2.82 0.13
CA LYS A 224 18.17 2.89 1.52
C LYS A 224 18.86 1.61 1.99
N ASP A 225 18.77 0.52 1.22
CA ASP A 225 19.44 -0.73 1.56
C ASP A 225 20.95 -0.59 1.33
N THR A 226 21.69 -0.76 2.41
CA THR A 226 23.15 -0.59 2.43
C THR A 226 23.90 -1.90 2.20
N ARG A 227 23.20 -3.03 2.06
CA ARG A 227 23.84 -4.33 1.80
C ARG A 227 24.52 -4.40 0.46
N ASP A 228 25.73 -4.94 0.45
CA ASP A 228 26.48 -5.19 -0.77
C ASP A 228 26.29 -6.62 -1.29
N TYR A 229 25.19 -6.83 -2.02
CA TYR A 229 24.87 -8.11 -2.68
C TYR A 229 25.83 -8.43 -3.83
N MET A 230 26.61 -7.45 -4.31
CA MET A 230 27.53 -7.53 -5.44
C MET A 230 29.00 -7.37 -5.02
N SER A 231 29.33 -7.78 -3.80
CA SER A 231 30.71 -7.78 -3.27
C SER A 231 31.65 -8.72 -4.03
N ASP A 232 31.10 -9.70 -4.74
CA ASP A 232 31.75 -10.52 -5.77
C ASP A 232 30.90 -10.47 -7.04
N THR A 233 31.55 -10.32 -8.19
CA THR A 233 30.87 -10.27 -9.50
C THR A 233 30.11 -11.55 -9.84
N LEU A 234 30.47 -12.68 -9.22
CA LEU A 234 29.80 -13.96 -9.43
C LEU A 234 28.47 -14.10 -8.66
N PHE A 235 28.21 -13.22 -7.69
CA PHE A 235 26.97 -13.26 -6.89
C PHE A 235 25.78 -12.72 -7.64
N GLN A 236 24.58 -13.15 -7.24
CA GLN A 236 23.31 -12.80 -7.88
C GLN A 236 23.21 -13.35 -9.32
N ALA A 237 23.85 -14.49 -9.58
CA ALA A 237 23.90 -15.11 -10.90
C ALA A 237 22.53 -15.63 -11.35
N MET A 238 22.25 -15.49 -12.63
CA MET A 238 21.08 -16.03 -13.34
C MET A 238 21.57 -16.79 -14.57
N ALA A 239 21.16 -18.04 -14.76
CA ALA A 239 21.47 -18.75 -16.00
C ALA A 239 20.85 -18.04 -17.24
N GLY A 240 21.42 -18.29 -18.41
CA GLY A 240 20.87 -17.77 -19.67
C GLY A 240 19.41 -18.17 -19.86
N GLU A 241 18.63 -17.26 -20.41
CA GLU A 241 17.20 -17.40 -20.68
C GLU A 241 16.32 -17.52 -19.43
N THR A 242 16.85 -17.36 -18.21
CA THR A 242 16.04 -17.48 -16.98
C THR A 242 15.56 -16.14 -16.44
N HIS A 243 14.57 -16.22 -15.54
CA HIS A 243 14.02 -15.06 -14.85
C HIS A 243 13.83 -15.29 -13.35
N ARG A 244 13.61 -14.20 -12.62
CA ARG A 244 13.22 -14.21 -11.21
C ARG A 244 12.53 -12.92 -10.83
N TRP A 245 11.89 -12.90 -9.65
CA TRP A 245 11.17 -11.75 -9.15
C TRP A 245 11.82 -11.19 -7.89
N GLN A 246 11.78 -9.88 -7.76
CA GLN A 246 12.19 -9.14 -6.56
C GLN A 246 11.19 -8.01 -6.29
N ILE A 247 10.92 -7.78 -5.01
CA ILE A 247 10.11 -6.70 -4.49
C ILE A 247 11.00 -5.89 -3.57
N VAL A 248 11.09 -4.58 -3.83
CA VAL A 248 12.04 -3.70 -3.13
C VAL A 248 11.36 -2.40 -2.70
N GLU A 249 11.85 -1.78 -1.63
CA GLU A 249 11.40 -0.45 -1.19
C GLU A 249 11.67 0.59 -2.28
N VAL A 250 10.68 1.45 -2.53
CA VAL A 250 10.82 2.65 -3.34
C VAL A 250 11.02 3.85 -2.42
N ASP A 251 12.05 4.67 -2.69
CA ASP A 251 12.30 5.86 -1.87
C ASP A 251 11.30 7.01 -2.14
N GLY A 252 11.35 8.07 -1.34
CA GLY A 252 10.45 9.21 -1.49
C GLY A 252 10.57 9.99 -2.81
N ASN A 253 11.61 9.73 -3.61
CA ASN A 253 11.81 10.30 -4.94
C ASN A 253 11.45 9.31 -6.06
N ARG A 254 10.83 8.16 -5.72
CA ARG A 254 10.50 7.05 -6.63
C ARG A 254 11.72 6.36 -7.25
N LEU A 255 12.79 6.24 -6.47
CA LEU A 255 14.02 5.60 -6.90
C LEU A 255 14.18 4.24 -6.23
N ILE A 256 14.65 3.28 -7.02
CA ILE A 256 15.28 2.04 -6.57
C ILE A 256 16.72 1.99 -7.07
N GLN A 257 17.50 0.99 -6.67
CA GLN A 257 18.84 0.76 -7.21
C GLN A 257 18.93 -0.59 -7.90
N GLY A 258 19.66 -0.64 -9.02
CA GLY A 258 19.98 -1.86 -9.72
C GLY A 258 21.47 -2.00 -9.98
N TYR A 259 21.94 -3.23 -10.11
CA TYR A 259 23.28 -3.55 -10.59
C TYR A 259 23.14 -4.63 -11.67
N ILE A 260 23.85 -4.47 -12.78
CA ILE A 260 23.98 -5.49 -13.83
C ILE A 260 25.45 -5.69 -14.18
N GLU A 261 25.85 -6.92 -14.46
CA GLU A 261 27.17 -7.20 -15.04
C GLU A 261 27.19 -7.00 -16.56
N ASP A 262 26.06 -7.21 -17.22
CA ASP A 262 25.90 -7.18 -18.66
C ASP A 262 24.49 -6.66 -19.03
N THR A 263 24.38 -5.99 -20.17
CA THR A 263 23.13 -5.41 -20.69
C THR A 263 22.11 -6.46 -21.17
N ALA A 264 22.46 -7.74 -21.18
CA ALA A 264 21.51 -8.84 -21.36
C ALA A 264 20.71 -9.16 -20.09
N ILE A 265 21.01 -8.51 -18.95
CA ILE A 265 20.11 -8.51 -17.79
C ILE A 265 19.13 -7.35 -17.94
N ASP A 266 17.88 -7.72 -18.22
CA ASP A 266 16.75 -6.80 -18.31
C ASP A 266 15.98 -6.74 -17.00
N PHE A 267 15.47 -5.56 -16.67
CA PHE A 267 14.57 -5.33 -15.54
C PHE A 267 13.21 -4.89 -16.06
N LYS A 268 12.16 -5.67 -15.76
CA LYS A 268 10.78 -5.38 -16.13
C LYS A 268 9.96 -5.09 -14.87
N LEU A 269 9.41 -3.89 -14.78
CA LEU A 269 8.54 -3.46 -13.70
C LEU A 269 7.13 -4.05 -13.92
N ARG A 270 6.78 -5.07 -13.14
CA ARG A 270 5.50 -5.79 -13.20
C ARG A 270 4.38 -5.08 -12.44
N GLY A 271 4.75 -4.30 -11.44
CA GLY A 271 3.80 -3.63 -10.57
C GLY A 271 4.51 -2.82 -9.50
N TYR A 272 3.71 -2.25 -8.60
CA TYR A 272 4.17 -1.45 -7.48
C TYR A 272 3.21 -1.60 -6.30
N THR A 273 3.62 -1.12 -5.14
CA THR A 273 2.77 -1.10 -3.94
C THR A 273 2.54 0.32 -3.45
N LEU A 274 1.35 0.59 -2.91
CA LEU A 274 0.96 1.89 -2.36
C LEU A 274 0.62 1.82 -0.87
N GLY A 275 0.93 2.90 -0.16
CA GLY A 275 0.59 3.09 1.25
C GLY A 275 1.40 2.20 2.19
N ALA A 276 0.98 2.13 3.46
CA ALA A 276 1.77 1.47 4.50
C ALA A 276 1.60 -0.07 4.56
N ASP A 277 1.02 -0.68 3.54
CA ASP A 277 0.96 -2.13 3.40
C ASP A 277 1.09 -2.54 1.92
N PRO A 278 2.12 -3.32 1.53
CA PRO A 278 3.27 -3.75 2.33
C PRO A 278 4.09 -2.59 2.91
N SER A 279 4.81 -2.87 4.00
CA SER A 279 5.83 -1.95 4.53
C SER A 279 7.21 -2.59 4.48
N TYR A 280 8.21 -1.79 4.10
CA TYR A 280 9.55 -2.27 3.82
C TYR A 280 10.56 -1.77 4.86
N PHE A 281 11.57 -2.59 5.14
CA PHE A 281 12.66 -2.22 6.02
C PHE A 281 13.78 -1.58 5.20
N ASN A 282 14.20 -0.36 5.60
CA ASN A 282 15.29 0.38 4.93
C ASN A 282 16.53 -0.49 4.69
N THR A 283 16.85 -1.36 5.64
CA THR A 283 17.88 -2.38 5.51
C THR A 283 17.24 -3.65 6.03
N PRO A 284 17.08 -4.69 5.18
CA PRO A 284 16.49 -5.97 5.58
C PRO A 284 17.08 -6.54 6.89
N PHE A 285 16.44 -7.47 7.57
CA PHE A 285 17.06 -8.15 8.73
C PHE A 285 17.53 -9.55 8.34
N ASP A 286 18.70 -9.99 8.81
CA ASP A 286 19.11 -11.40 8.65
C ASP A 286 18.36 -12.24 9.69
N ILE A 287 17.45 -13.09 9.20
CA ILE A 287 16.61 -13.98 10.00
C ILE A 287 16.91 -15.45 9.68
N THR A 288 18.11 -15.73 9.20
CA THR A 288 18.54 -17.10 8.85
C THR A 288 18.45 -18.01 10.09
N PRO A 289 17.85 -19.21 9.97
CA PRO A 289 17.86 -20.20 11.04
C PRO A 289 19.28 -20.49 11.57
N PRO A 290 19.41 -20.83 12.86
CA PRO A 290 20.71 -21.15 13.44
C PRO A 290 21.29 -22.45 12.85
N VAL A 291 22.63 -22.55 12.84
CA VAL A 291 23.38 -23.72 12.34
C VAL A 291 22.92 -25.05 12.96
N SER A 292 22.42 -25.03 14.20
CA SER A 292 21.86 -26.21 14.86
C SER A 292 20.61 -26.79 14.19
N GLN A 293 19.99 -26.05 13.27
CA GLN A 293 18.80 -26.46 12.52
C GLN A 293 19.05 -26.53 10.99
N GLU A 294 20.32 -26.55 10.57
CA GLU A 294 20.66 -26.77 9.16
C GLU A 294 20.09 -28.09 8.65
N GLY A 295 19.49 -28.07 7.45
CA GLY A 295 18.86 -29.23 6.84
C GLY A 295 17.60 -29.72 7.56
N LEU A 296 17.00 -28.90 8.42
CA LEU A 296 15.76 -29.19 9.14
C LEU A 296 14.75 -28.04 8.95
N TRP A 297 13.46 -28.34 9.06
CA TRP A 297 12.44 -27.31 9.15
C TRP A 297 12.57 -26.59 10.50
N ALA A 298 13.03 -25.34 10.45
CA ALA A 298 13.18 -24.47 11.61
C ALA A 298 12.00 -23.49 11.70
N THR A 299 11.49 -23.27 12.91
CA THR A 299 10.57 -22.15 13.18
C THR A 299 11.37 -20.86 13.21
N VAL A 300 10.98 -19.90 12.38
CA VAL A 300 11.55 -18.55 12.34
C VAL A 300 10.54 -17.60 12.97
N ASP A 301 10.97 -16.91 14.03
CA ASP A 301 10.16 -15.95 14.79
C ASP A 301 10.57 -14.53 14.41
N VAL A 302 9.61 -13.76 13.87
CA VAL A 302 9.84 -12.39 13.41
C VAL A 302 9.14 -11.34 14.28
N SER A 303 8.58 -11.73 15.43
CA SER A 303 7.85 -10.83 16.36
C SER A 303 8.65 -9.61 16.82
N ALA A 304 9.99 -9.71 16.81
CA ALA A 304 10.88 -8.60 17.15
C ALA A 304 10.97 -7.51 16.05
N TYR A 305 10.53 -7.82 14.82
CA TYR A 305 10.70 -6.97 13.64
C TYR A 305 9.36 -6.50 13.05
N VAL A 306 8.31 -7.32 13.16
CA VAL A 306 7.00 -7.02 12.58
C VAL A 306 6.08 -6.30 13.57
N GLY A 307 5.09 -5.56 13.04
CA GLY A 307 4.06 -4.92 13.84
C GLY A 307 2.90 -5.87 14.14
N GLY A 308 2.16 -5.65 15.24
CA GLY A 308 1.14 -6.61 15.73
C GLY A 308 -0.11 -6.83 14.87
N ALA A 309 -0.16 -6.29 13.65
CA ALA A 309 -1.21 -6.57 12.66
C ALA A 309 -0.63 -7.22 11.38
N ALA A 310 0.63 -7.66 11.42
CA ALA A 310 1.25 -8.37 10.31
C ALA A 310 0.66 -9.78 10.18
N ASP A 311 0.44 -10.20 8.94
CA ASP A 311 -0.06 -11.53 8.59
C ASP A 311 0.87 -12.27 7.62
N GLY A 312 1.91 -11.59 7.13
CA GLY A 312 2.94 -12.18 6.30
C GLY A 312 4.19 -11.33 6.20
N VAL A 313 5.20 -11.91 5.54
CA VAL A 313 6.51 -11.30 5.35
C VAL A 313 7.03 -11.49 3.93
N ILE A 314 7.81 -10.51 3.47
CA ILE A 314 8.53 -10.54 2.20
C ILE A 314 9.99 -10.88 2.50
N LEU A 315 10.49 -11.95 1.90
CA LEU A 315 11.80 -12.53 2.15
C LEU A 315 12.67 -12.46 0.90
N PHE A 316 13.93 -12.11 1.07
CA PHE A 316 14.96 -12.26 0.05
C PHE A 316 15.92 -13.37 0.48
N ILE A 317 15.93 -14.47 -0.27
CA ILE A 317 16.83 -15.60 -0.01
C ILE A 317 18.02 -15.47 -0.96
N ASP A 318 19.20 -15.27 -0.39
CA ASP A 318 20.44 -15.04 -1.10
C ASP A 318 21.42 -16.18 -0.84
N SER A 319 22.05 -16.70 -1.89
CA SER A 319 23.05 -17.75 -1.80
C SER A 319 24.39 -17.25 -2.32
N THR A 320 25.43 -17.30 -1.49
CA THR A 320 26.82 -17.07 -1.91
C THR A 320 27.54 -18.39 -2.22
N LYS A 321 26.80 -19.50 -2.33
CA LYS A 321 27.39 -20.84 -2.49
C LYS A 321 27.86 -21.08 -3.91
N ASN A 322 29.07 -21.62 -4.06
CA ASN A 322 29.55 -22.17 -5.34
C ASN A 322 28.99 -23.58 -5.58
N GLY A 323 27.67 -23.67 -5.75
CA GLY A 323 26.97 -24.92 -5.95
C GLY A 323 25.50 -24.80 -5.61
N ASP A 324 24.73 -25.82 -5.97
CA ASP A 324 23.30 -25.82 -5.72
C ASP A 324 23.03 -26.09 -4.24
N VAL A 325 22.03 -25.41 -3.72
CA VAL A 325 21.62 -25.54 -2.32
C VAL A 325 20.11 -25.57 -2.23
N LYS A 326 19.61 -26.61 -1.56
CA LYS A 326 18.19 -26.75 -1.26
C LYS A 326 17.78 -25.71 -0.23
N TYR A 327 16.59 -25.17 -0.41
CA TYR A 327 15.94 -24.29 0.55
C TYR A 327 14.43 -24.51 0.46
N GLY A 328 13.68 -24.09 1.47
CA GLY A 328 12.23 -24.12 1.46
C GLY A 328 11.67 -23.15 2.47
N ILE A 329 10.56 -22.51 2.12
CA ILE A 329 9.83 -21.56 2.96
C ILE A 329 8.37 -22.00 2.94
N ARG A 330 7.72 -22.01 4.11
CA ARG A 330 6.31 -22.35 4.24
C ARG A 330 5.68 -21.73 5.49
N GLU A 331 4.36 -21.63 5.47
CA GLU A 331 3.50 -21.23 6.57
C GLU A 331 3.63 -22.21 7.74
N THR A 332 3.44 -21.70 8.96
CA THR A 332 3.38 -22.58 10.13
C THR A 332 2.16 -23.49 10.05
N GLY A 333 2.38 -24.81 10.07
CA GLY A 333 1.32 -25.82 9.96
C GLY A 333 1.23 -26.47 8.59
N SER A 334 1.97 -25.97 7.60
CA SER A 334 2.01 -26.55 6.25
C SER A 334 2.57 -27.98 6.24
N SER A 335 1.97 -28.82 5.39
CA SER A 335 2.32 -30.21 5.15
C SER A 335 3.45 -30.40 4.13
N PHE A 336 3.97 -29.31 3.54
CA PHE A 336 4.98 -29.39 2.48
C PHE A 336 6.20 -30.24 2.90
N PRO A 337 6.62 -31.22 2.07
CA PRO A 337 7.72 -32.10 2.40
C PRO A 337 9.06 -31.36 2.39
N GLU A 338 10.13 -32.07 2.77
CA GLU A 338 11.49 -31.56 2.59
C GLU A 338 11.74 -31.13 1.14
N PRO A 339 12.31 -29.93 0.90
CA PRO A 339 12.58 -29.43 -0.44
C PRO A 339 13.46 -30.39 -1.25
N GLN A 340 12.99 -30.73 -2.45
CA GLN A 340 13.77 -31.50 -3.43
C GLN A 340 14.49 -30.61 -4.45
N SER A 341 14.01 -29.38 -4.58
CA SER A 341 14.52 -28.33 -5.44
C SER A 341 15.27 -27.27 -4.62
N GLY A 342 16.04 -26.41 -5.27
CA GLY A 342 16.84 -25.40 -4.57
C GLY A 342 17.30 -24.23 -5.43
N LEU A 343 18.10 -23.37 -4.81
CA LEU A 343 18.81 -22.29 -5.47
C LEU A 343 20.04 -22.85 -6.20
N ARG A 344 20.28 -22.32 -7.39
CA ARG A 344 21.51 -22.59 -8.13
C ARG A 344 22.67 -21.80 -7.54
N LYS A 345 23.89 -22.13 -8.00
CA LYS A 345 25.13 -21.45 -7.58
C LYS A 345 24.95 -19.93 -7.61
N TYR A 346 25.35 -19.27 -6.52
CA TYR A 346 25.37 -17.82 -6.41
C TYR A 346 24.05 -17.09 -6.70
N SER A 347 22.91 -17.78 -6.68
CA SER A 347 21.62 -17.23 -7.08
C SER A 347 20.84 -16.70 -5.89
N ASN A 348 19.74 -16.01 -6.18
CA ASN A 348 18.79 -15.51 -5.21
C ASN A 348 17.35 -15.78 -5.67
N THR A 349 16.42 -15.58 -4.77
CA THR A 349 14.98 -15.57 -5.05
C THR A 349 14.24 -14.74 -3.99
N MET A 350 13.00 -14.37 -4.29
CA MET A 350 12.11 -13.72 -3.34
C MET A 350 10.94 -14.63 -3.01
N TYR A 351 10.46 -14.53 -1.77
CA TYR A 351 9.31 -15.26 -1.27
C TYR A 351 8.40 -14.34 -0.46
N LEU A 352 7.10 -14.56 -0.55
CA LEU A 352 6.10 -14.09 0.38
C LEU A 352 5.58 -15.31 1.14
N VAL A 353 5.44 -15.20 2.46
CA VAL A 353 4.96 -16.28 3.32
C VAL A 353 4.10 -15.73 4.44
N GLY A 354 3.02 -16.44 4.73
CA GLY A 354 2.14 -16.11 5.85
C GLY A 354 2.78 -16.42 7.20
N ILE A 355 2.57 -15.54 8.18
CA ILE A 355 2.97 -15.76 9.57
C ILE A 355 1.74 -16.09 10.43
N ASN A 356 1.92 -16.93 11.44
CA ASN A 356 0.84 -17.25 12.37
C ASN A 356 0.62 -16.13 13.41
N ALA A 357 -0.34 -16.32 14.33
CA ALA A 357 -0.64 -15.37 15.41
C ALA A 357 0.50 -15.15 16.44
N ALA A 358 1.61 -15.88 16.33
CA ALA A 358 2.83 -15.68 17.11
C ALA A 358 3.97 -15.09 16.26
N ASP A 359 3.65 -14.54 15.08
CA ASP A 359 4.59 -13.98 14.11
C ASP A 359 5.65 -15.00 13.63
N GLN A 360 5.23 -16.25 13.37
CA GLN A 360 6.13 -17.34 13.00
C GLN A 360 5.77 -17.99 11.66
N PHE A 361 6.81 -18.34 10.90
CA PHE A 361 6.78 -19.20 9.73
C PHE A 361 7.88 -20.28 9.83
N GLN A 362 8.01 -21.14 8.81
CA GLN A 362 9.03 -22.17 8.78
C GLN A 362 9.97 -22.05 7.59
N ALA A 363 11.27 -22.25 7.84
CA ALA A 363 12.31 -22.26 6.82
C ALA A 363 13.16 -23.54 6.93
N TRP A 364 13.44 -24.16 5.79
CA TRP A 364 14.41 -25.24 5.66
C TRP A 364 15.59 -24.71 4.85
N ILE A 365 16.79 -24.69 5.42
CA ILE A 365 17.99 -24.18 4.76
C ILE A 365 19.07 -25.25 4.79
N GLY A 366 19.50 -25.71 3.61
CA GLY A 366 20.46 -26.82 3.50
C GLY A 366 21.92 -26.44 3.80
N ASP A 367 22.24 -25.15 3.82
CA ASP A 367 23.56 -24.61 4.16
C ASP A 367 23.40 -23.18 4.69
N VAL A 368 23.30 -23.03 6.01
CA VAL A 368 23.03 -21.71 6.62
C VAL A 368 24.25 -20.80 6.64
N ALA A 369 25.44 -21.34 6.31
CA ALA A 369 26.66 -20.56 6.22
C ALA A 369 26.68 -19.72 4.95
N THR A 370 26.13 -20.25 3.86
CA THR A 370 26.15 -19.62 2.52
C THR A 370 24.79 -19.17 2.01
N VAL A 371 23.69 -19.67 2.57
CA VAL A 371 22.34 -19.19 2.27
C VAL A 371 21.83 -18.32 3.41
N LYS A 372 21.41 -17.10 3.08
CA LYS A 372 20.85 -16.13 4.01
C LYS A 372 19.41 -15.83 3.68
N VAL A 373 18.59 -15.70 4.71
CA VAL A 373 17.18 -15.30 4.60
C VAL A 373 17.07 -13.89 5.16
N TYR A 374 16.79 -12.93 4.30
CA TYR A 374 16.64 -11.54 4.66
C TYR A 374 15.16 -11.12 4.70
N LEU A 375 14.73 -10.54 5.80
CA LEU A 375 13.40 -9.96 5.97
C LEU A 375 13.35 -8.57 5.32
N VAL A 376 12.73 -8.46 4.14
CA VAL A 376 12.68 -7.24 3.32
C VAL A 376 11.50 -6.36 3.71
N GLY A 377 10.37 -6.96 4.04
CA GLY A 377 9.16 -6.24 4.43
C GLY A 377 8.15 -7.14 5.13
N GLN A 378 7.07 -6.53 5.57
CA GLN A 378 5.91 -7.21 6.15
C GLN A 378 4.66 -6.83 5.36
N THR A 379 3.72 -7.78 5.31
CA THR A 379 2.36 -7.55 4.86
C THR A 379 1.42 -7.55 6.06
N LYS A 380 0.29 -6.90 5.86
CA LYS A 380 -0.92 -7.04 6.63
C LYS A 380 -1.96 -7.49 5.59
N ASP A 381 -3.16 -6.95 5.65
CA ASP A 381 -4.28 -7.40 4.83
C ASP A 381 -4.09 -7.39 3.30
N SER A 382 -3.07 -6.74 2.72
CA SER A 382 -2.87 -6.64 1.27
C SER A 382 -2.59 -7.98 0.57
N VAL A 383 -2.22 -9.03 1.32
CA VAL A 383 -1.97 -10.37 0.79
C VAL A 383 -2.69 -11.41 1.63
N VAL A 384 -3.34 -12.37 0.99
CA VAL A 384 -3.96 -13.50 1.67
C VAL A 384 -3.21 -14.77 1.32
N TYR A 385 -2.61 -15.39 2.33
CA TYR A 385 -1.75 -16.56 2.22
C TYR A 385 -2.52 -17.86 2.37
N TYR A 386 -2.17 -18.85 1.55
CA TYR A 386 -2.64 -20.22 1.74
C TYR A 386 -1.64 -21.02 2.56
N ILE A 387 -2.13 -21.79 3.55
CA ILE A 387 -1.26 -22.70 4.33
C ILE A 387 -0.71 -23.83 3.44
N GLU A 388 -1.51 -24.26 2.46
CA GLU A 388 -1.09 -25.20 1.43
C GLU A 388 -1.31 -24.52 0.08
N ASP A 389 -0.25 -24.40 -0.72
CA ASP A 389 -0.36 -23.82 -2.05
C ASP A 389 -1.39 -24.61 -2.89
N VAL A 390 -2.25 -23.90 -3.59
CA VAL A 390 -3.31 -24.49 -4.41
C VAL A 390 -2.72 -24.89 -5.76
N ALA A 391 -2.69 -26.19 -6.06
CA ALA A 391 -2.17 -26.69 -7.34
C ALA A 391 -3.01 -26.18 -8.52
N VAL A 392 -2.35 -25.58 -9.49
CA VAL A 392 -2.93 -25.17 -10.77
C VAL A 392 -2.85 -26.37 -11.72
N ALA A 393 -3.92 -26.64 -12.46
CA ALA A 393 -3.91 -27.69 -13.45
C ALA A 393 -3.11 -27.25 -14.68
N ASP A 394 -2.16 -28.07 -15.13
CA ASP A 394 -1.33 -27.78 -16.31
C ASP A 394 -2.18 -27.37 -17.52
N PRO A 395 -1.98 -26.15 -18.07
CA PRO A 395 -2.59 -25.75 -19.32
C PRO A 395 -2.03 -26.51 -20.52
N ALA A 396 -2.61 -26.27 -21.70
CA ALA A 396 -2.03 -26.75 -22.94
C ALA A 396 -0.59 -26.21 -23.13
N LEU A 397 0.34 -27.12 -23.37
CA LEU A 397 1.77 -26.80 -23.47
C LEU A 397 2.10 -25.97 -24.72
N ASP A 398 3.25 -25.30 -24.68
CA ASP A 398 3.85 -24.53 -25.78
C ASP A 398 2.96 -23.41 -26.34
N SER A 399 2.08 -22.85 -25.51
CA SER A 399 1.25 -21.70 -25.85
C SER A 399 0.75 -20.99 -24.59
N TRP A 400 0.44 -19.70 -24.73
CA TRP A 400 -0.28 -18.96 -23.69
C TRP A 400 -1.72 -19.44 -23.60
N GLN A 401 -2.16 -19.78 -22.40
CA GLN A 401 -3.51 -20.23 -22.12
C GLN A 401 -4.14 -19.31 -21.07
N GLU A 402 -5.42 -19.01 -21.28
CA GLU A 402 -6.24 -18.25 -20.34
C GLU A 402 -6.76 -19.21 -19.25
N LEU A 403 -6.55 -18.86 -17.99
CA LEU A 403 -7.04 -19.59 -16.81
C LEU A 403 -7.88 -18.66 -15.93
N ASP A 404 -8.85 -19.26 -15.24
CA ASP A 404 -9.82 -18.58 -14.39
C ASP A 404 -9.59 -18.92 -12.92
N ALA A 405 -9.35 -17.89 -12.10
CA ALA A 405 -9.01 -18.02 -10.68
C ALA A 405 -10.21 -18.46 -9.82
N ASP A 406 -11.44 -18.29 -10.32
CA ASP A 406 -12.65 -18.79 -9.66
C ASP A 406 -12.61 -20.33 -9.55
N THR A 407 -11.97 -21.02 -10.51
CA THR A 407 -11.76 -22.47 -10.49
C THR A 407 -10.96 -22.92 -9.26
N TYR A 408 -10.13 -22.02 -8.73
CA TYR A 408 -9.23 -22.26 -7.61
C TYR A 408 -9.70 -21.58 -6.32
N SER A 409 -10.98 -21.14 -6.27
CA SER A 409 -11.58 -20.46 -5.11
C SER A 409 -10.88 -19.15 -4.72
N VAL A 410 -10.27 -18.47 -5.68
CA VAL A 410 -9.79 -17.10 -5.49
C VAL A 410 -10.99 -16.16 -5.49
N PRO A 411 -11.13 -15.26 -4.51
CA PRO A 411 -12.33 -14.44 -4.39
C PRO A 411 -12.28 -13.21 -5.31
N THR A 412 -13.43 -12.58 -5.54
CA THR A 412 -13.58 -11.46 -6.51
C THR A 412 -12.86 -10.17 -6.10
N GLU A 413 -12.48 -10.02 -4.82
CA GLU A 413 -11.67 -8.89 -4.35
C GLU A 413 -10.18 -9.01 -4.69
N ALA A 414 -9.75 -10.17 -5.21
CA ALA A 414 -8.36 -10.35 -5.62
C ALA A 414 -8.04 -9.46 -6.84
N ASN A 415 -6.84 -8.90 -6.85
CA ASN A 415 -6.34 -8.11 -7.98
C ASN A 415 -5.02 -8.66 -8.55
N GLY A 416 -4.49 -9.73 -7.95
CA GLY A 416 -3.30 -10.42 -8.44
C GLY A 416 -3.07 -11.74 -7.71
N LEU A 417 -2.20 -12.55 -8.28
CA LEU A 417 -1.84 -13.87 -7.79
C LEU A 417 -0.33 -13.94 -7.56
N ILE A 418 0.05 -14.62 -6.48
CA ILE A 418 1.42 -15.01 -6.19
C ILE A 418 1.52 -16.52 -6.40
N PHE A 419 2.33 -16.91 -7.37
CA PHE A 419 2.57 -18.30 -7.73
C PHE A 419 3.86 -18.80 -7.13
N ARG A 420 3.87 -20.05 -6.70
CA ARG A 420 5.07 -20.86 -6.57
C ARG A 420 5.16 -21.75 -7.80
N ALA A 421 6.24 -21.63 -8.53
CA ALA A 421 6.51 -22.48 -9.69
C ALA A 421 7.73 -23.34 -9.41
N GLU A 422 7.63 -24.64 -9.66
CA GLU A 422 8.73 -25.58 -9.44
C GLU A 422 9.00 -26.40 -10.70
N THR A 423 10.27 -26.74 -10.91
CA THR A 423 10.66 -27.67 -11.96
C THR A 423 11.17 -28.96 -11.35
N THR A 424 10.45 -30.06 -11.54
CA THR A 424 10.84 -31.40 -11.06
C THR A 424 11.87 -32.08 -11.99
N GLY A 425 12.00 -31.56 -13.22
CA GLY A 425 12.89 -32.07 -14.26
C GLY A 425 14.38 -31.73 -14.09
N GLY A 426 15.22 -32.46 -14.82
CA GLY A 426 16.67 -32.22 -14.89
C GLY A 426 17.11 -31.10 -15.85
N LYS A 427 16.17 -30.40 -16.48
CA LYS A 427 16.39 -29.31 -17.45
C LYS A 427 15.65 -28.06 -16.99
N ALA A 428 16.18 -26.90 -17.36
CA ALA A 428 15.44 -25.65 -17.26
C ALA A 428 14.28 -25.70 -18.26
N ARG A 429 13.17 -25.06 -17.92
CA ARG A 429 11.93 -25.10 -18.70
C ARG A 429 11.28 -23.73 -18.72
N LYS A 430 10.81 -23.34 -19.90
CA LYS A 430 10.12 -22.07 -20.08
C LYS A 430 8.77 -22.11 -19.40
N ALA A 431 8.55 -21.16 -18.49
CA ALA A 431 7.30 -20.98 -17.79
C ALA A 431 7.06 -19.50 -17.50
N GLY A 432 5.82 -19.04 -17.61
CA GLY A 432 5.52 -17.62 -17.44
C GLY A 432 4.07 -17.39 -17.05
N PHE A 433 3.87 -16.28 -16.34
CA PHE A 433 2.56 -15.82 -15.88
C PHE A 433 2.40 -14.36 -16.29
N ARG A 434 1.24 -13.98 -16.80
CA ARG A 434 0.93 -12.59 -17.14
C ARG A 434 -0.53 -12.27 -16.91
N HIS A 435 -0.85 -10.97 -16.91
CA HIS A 435 -2.23 -10.50 -16.82
C HIS A 435 -3.05 -11.05 -18.00
N GLY A 436 -4.32 -11.42 -17.80
CA GLY A 436 -5.15 -12.04 -18.85
C GLY A 436 -5.41 -11.20 -20.10
N ASP A 437 -4.98 -9.93 -20.12
CA ASP A 437 -5.07 -9.02 -21.27
C ASP A 437 -3.68 -8.57 -21.74
N SER A 438 -2.63 -9.18 -21.21
CA SER A 438 -1.24 -8.84 -21.51
C SER A 438 -0.84 -9.36 -22.88
N THR A 439 -0.01 -8.58 -23.57
CA THR A 439 0.63 -8.98 -24.83
C THR A 439 2.10 -9.34 -24.65
N ASP A 440 2.58 -9.34 -23.40
CA ASP A 440 3.98 -9.60 -23.08
C ASP A 440 4.34 -11.06 -23.43
N ASP A 441 5.42 -11.24 -24.18
CA ASP A 441 5.90 -12.56 -24.65
C ASP A 441 7.38 -12.80 -24.35
N TRP A 442 7.93 -12.05 -23.39
CA TRP A 442 9.21 -12.40 -22.80
C TRP A 442 8.97 -13.53 -21.79
N ASN A 443 9.39 -14.74 -22.12
CA ASN A 443 9.22 -15.87 -21.22
C ASN A 443 10.61 -16.30 -20.79
N GLY A 444 10.81 -16.34 -19.48
CA GLY A 444 12.01 -16.91 -18.88
C GLY A 444 11.85 -18.40 -18.61
N ASP A 445 12.99 -19.06 -18.53
CA ASP A 445 13.14 -20.40 -18.01
C ASP A 445 13.15 -20.37 -16.48
N ILE A 446 12.43 -21.32 -15.89
CA ILE A 446 12.66 -21.72 -14.51
C ILE A 446 13.81 -22.73 -14.51
N GLU A 447 14.78 -22.53 -13.63
CA GLU A 447 15.98 -23.37 -13.58
C GLU A 447 15.66 -24.82 -13.19
N ARG A 448 16.46 -25.76 -13.71
CA ARG A 448 16.33 -27.19 -13.39
C ARG A 448 16.35 -27.44 -11.88
N ARG A 449 15.48 -28.32 -11.38
CA ARG A 449 15.39 -28.66 -9.94
C ARG A 449 15.39 -27.43 -9.04
N SER A 450 14.71 -26.38 -9.47
CA SER A 450 14.54 -25.15 -8.71
C SER A 450 13.05 -24.88 -8.49
N HIS A 451 12.80 -23.96 -7.57
CA HIS A 451 11.49 -23.35 -7.41
C HIS A 451 11.71 -21.88 -7.05
N LEU A 452 10.72 -21.06 -7.39
CA LEU A 452 10.69 -19.64 -7.10
C LEU A 452 9.25 -19.21 -6.84
N GLN A 453 9.08 -18.00 -6.32
CA GLN A 453 7.80 -17.32 -6.38
C GLN A 453 7.86 -16.15 -7.36
N GLY A 454 6.73 -15.92 -8.03
CA GLY A 454 6.49 -14.81 -8.94
C GLY A 454 5.04 -14.38 -8.86
N GLY A 455 4.68 -13.23 -9.42
CA GLY A 455 3.30 -12.75 -9.35
C GLY A 455 2.88 -11.95 -10.57
N THR A 456 1.57 -11.87 -10.77
CA THR A 456 0.95 -11.07 -11.83
C THR A 456 -0.43 -10.59 -11.41
N GLY A 457 -0.87 -9.48 -12.00
CA GLY A 457 -2.25 -9.03 -11.88
C GLY A 457 -3.21 -9.94 -12.62
N ILE A 458 -4.47 -9.88 -12.22
CA ILE A 458 -5.59 -10.58 -12.87
C ILE A 458 -6.61 -9.57 -13.38
N ARG A 459 -7.36 -9.95 -14.42
CA ARG A 459 -8.45 -9.15 -14.95
C ARG A 459 -9.59 -9.06 -13.93
N ALA A 460 -10.48 -8.07 -14.10
CA ALA A 460 -11.63 -7.85 -13.21
C ALA A 460 -12.64 -9.02 -13.14
N ASP A 461 -12.54 -10.00 -14.04
CA ASP A 461 -13.28 -11.26 -14.03
C ASP A 461 -12.40 -12.46 -13.60
N ASN A 462 -11.34 -12.21 -12.81
CA ASN A 462 -10.47 -13.21 -12.20
C ASN A 462 -9.61 -14.04 -13.15
N VAL A 463 -9.29 -13.51 -14.33
CA VAL A 463 -8.54 -14.22 -15.36
C VAL A 463 -7.04 -13.85 -15.41
N TRP A 464 -6.17 -14.85 -15.59
CA TRP A 464 -4.74 -14.68 -15.91
C TRP A 464 -4.31 -15.59 -17.07
N ASP A 465 -3.13 -15.31 -17.62
CA ASP A 465 -2.52 -16.10 -18.69
C ASP A 465 -1.30 -16.86 -18.17
N GLU A 466 -1.18 -18.14 -18.54
CA GLU A 466 -0.05 -19.00 -18.19
C GLU A 466 0.55 -19.66 -19.44
N TYR A 467 1.89 -19.76 -19.47
CA TYR A 467 2.63 -20.52 -20.48
C TYR A 467 3.45 -21.59 -19.79
N LEU A 468 3.33 -22.85 -20.22
CA LEU A 468 4.21 -23.95 -19.84
C LEU A 468 4.81 -24.64 -21.07
N GLU A 469 6.12 -24.82 -21.11
CA GLU A 469 6.80 -25.63 -22.15
C GLU A 469 6.59 -27.14 -21.92
N HIS A 470 6.47 -27.57 -20.66
CA HIS A 470 6.50 -28.98 -20.32
C HIS A 470 5.80 -29.27 -19.00
N ALA A 471 5.13 -30.42 -18.90
CA ALA A 471 4.49 -30.97 -17.69
C ALA A 471 5.48 -31.43 -16.59
N GLN A 472 6.70 -30.87 -16.58
CA GLN A 472 7.68 -31.01 -15.50
C GLN A 472 7.80 -29.71 -14.69
N VAL A 473 7.10 -28.68 -15.13
CA VAL A 473 6.89 -27.46 -14.39
C VAL A 473 5.51 -27.57 -13.77
N ASP A 474 5.45 -27.47 -12.45
CA ASP A 474 4.21 -27.48 -11.69
C ASP A 474 4.02 -26.09 -11.10
N VAL A 475 2.81 -25.55 -11.20
CA VAL A 475 2.45 -24.20 -10.74
C VAL A 475 1.44 -24.31 -9.61
N PHE A 476 1.64 -23.53 -8.57
CA PHE A 476 0.76 -23.48 -7.41
C PHE A 476 0.46 -22.02 -7.07
N ILE A 477 -0.77 -21.71 -6.68
CA ILE A 477 -1.13 -20.41 -6.11
C ILE A 477 -0.76 -20.45 -4.63
N ALA A 478 0.24 -19.67 -4.23
CA ALA A 478 0.68 -19.57 -2.84
C ALA A 478 -0.11 -18.49 -2.06
N ALA A 479 -0.50 -17.43 -2.74
CA ALA A 479 -1.29 -16.34 -2.18
C ALA A 479 -2.02 -15.56 -3.28
N TYR A 480 -2.99 -14.73 -2.89
CA TYR A 480 -3.53 -13.69 -3.75
C TYR A 480 -3.36 -12.31 -3.11
N THR A 481 -3.21 -11.28 -3.94
CA THR A 481 -3.13 -9.89 -3.51
C THR A 481 -4.48 -9.22 -3.67
N LYS A 482 -4.74 -8.19 -2.85
CA LYS A 482 -5.91 -7.33 -3.01
C LYS A 482 -5.52 -5.87 -2.80
N ALA A 483 -6.25 -4.98 -3.47
CA ALA A 483 -6.23 -3.58 -3.12
C ALA A 483 -6.98 -3.40 -1.81
N LEU A 484 -6.38 -2.68 -0.88
CA LEU A 484 -7.02 -2.33 0.38
C LEU A 484 -7.86 -1.08 0.15
N THR A 485 -9.14 -1.34 -0.09
CA THR A 485 -10.24 -0.39 0.03
C THR A 485 -11.01 -0.83 1.26
N ASN A 486 -11.11 0.00 2.31
CA ASN A 486 -11.82 -0.40 3.55
C ASN A 486 -13.24 -0.89 3.27
#